data_AF-A0A4E0RX17-F1
#
_entry.id   AF-A0A4E0RX17-F1
#
_cell.length_a   1.000
_cell.length_b   1.000
_cell.length_c   1.000
_cell.angle_alpha   90.00
_cell.angle_beta   90.00
_cell.angle_gamma   90.00
#
_symmetry.space_group_name_H-M   'P 1'
#
loop_
_entity.id
_entity.type
_entity.pdbx_description
1 polymer ?
#
loop_
_entity_poly.entity_id
_entity_poly.type
_entity_poly.pdbx_seq_one_letter_code
_entity_poly.pdbx_strand_id
1 'polypeptide(L)'
;MCLQVLQRIYIVQAFVNQDSTRHWDEAIPYCLLSYRATVQASTGQTPHFMVTGREMRIPADMDHPHPAPDGLLASDYVIQSRERLIRSHQLARRQLQAEHRRQKEYYDKSTYGSPLEPGDRVWLRSDQADPGLPAKFHRAWRGPYEVCEVLSASTCSIRSLRDPNQRPFTVHLDRLKPDTTASFSGNPGPRNVAVQLEIPAEGGSGRALGTVPS
;
A
#
# COMPACT_ATOMS: atom_id res chain seq x y z
N MET A 1 1.88 5.97 10.85
CA MET A 1 1.82 6.39 9.43
C MET A 1 3.23 6.40 8.87
N CYS A 2 3.48 5.68 7.78
CA CYS A 2 4.83 5.43 7.28
C CYS A 2 5.46 6.72 6.71
N LEU A 3 6.71 7.01 7.10
CA LEU A 3 7.51 8.17 6.68
C LEU A 3 7.56 8.38 5.15
N GLN A 4 7.28 7.34 4.36
CA GLN A 4 7.20 7.39 2.90
C GLN A 4 6.06 8.24 2.34
N VAL A 5 4.91 8.34 3.03
CA VAL A 5 3.76 9.13 2.56
C VAL A 5 4.01 10.63 2.77
N LEU A 6 4.69 10.98 3.88
CA LEU A 6 5.02 12.37 4.20
C LEU A 6 6.01 12.97 3.21
N GLN A 7 7.00 12.19 2.76
CA GLN A 7 8.01 12.68 1.81
C GLN A 7 7.39 13.11 0.46
N ARG A 8 6.32 12.44 0.00
CA ARG A 8 5.67 12.74 -1.29
C ARG A 8 4.74 13.96 -1.23
N ILE A 9 3.99 14.10 -0.15
CA ILE A 9 3.06 15.23 0.03
C ILE A 9 3.86 16.52 0.30
N TYR A 10 4.96 16.42 1.04
CA TYR A 10 5.75 17.58 1.43
C TYR A 10 6.44 18.26 0.25
N ILE A 11 6.82 17.51 -0.80
CA ILE A 11 7.43 18.12 -2.01
C ILE A 11 6.47 19.15 -2.61
N VAL A 12 5.21 18.79 -2.85
CA VAL A 12 4.25 19.72 -3.45
C VAL A 12 3.95 20.88 -2.50
N GLN A 13 3.78 20.59 -1.21
CA GLN A 13 3.53 21.64 -0.21
C GLN A 13 4.70 22.62 -0.05
N ALA A 14 5.94 22.18 -0.23
CA ALA A 14 7.11 23.04 -0.14
C ALA A 14 7.23 24.02 -1.31
N PHE A 15 6.70 23.68 -2.49
CA PHE A 15 6.71 24.57 -3.66
C PHE A 15 5.42 25.40 -3.80
N VAL A 16 4.32 24.99 -3.17
CA VAL A 16 3.03 25.71 -3.19
C VAL A 16 2.83 26.48 -1.87
N ASN A 17 3.33 27.71 -1.81
CA ASN A 17 3.03 28.66 -0.72
C ASN A 17 1.57 29.15 -0.80
N GLN A 18 1.02 29.69 0.31
CA GLN A 18 -0.37 30.19 0.37
C GLN A 18 -0.70 31.18 -0.77
N ASP A 19 0.24 32.05 -1.15
CA ASP A 19 0.09 33.01 -2.25
C ASP A 19 0.24 32.40 -3.66
N SER A 20 0.89 31.22 -3.76
CA SER A 20 1.20 30.53 -5.02
C SER A 20 0.17 29.45 -5.40
N THR A 21 -0.93 29.33 -4.64
CA THR A 21 -1.98 28.32 -4.88
C THR A 21 -2.59 28.44 -6.28
N ARG A 22 -2.53 29.64 -6.90
CA ARG A 22 -3.02 29.89 -8.26
C ARG A 22 -2.04 29.46 -9.37
N HIS A 23 -0.77 29.23 -9.07
CA HIS A 23 0.31 28.91 -10.02
C HIS A 23 0.95 27.54 -9.73
N TRP A 24 0.16 26.60 -9.18
CA TRP A 24 0.66 25.28 -8.81
C TRP A 24 1.17 24.48 -10.01
N ASP A 25 0.68 24.78 -11.22
CA ASP A 25 1.08 24.19 -12.48
C ASP A 25 2.53 24.55 -12.84
N GLU A 26 2.96 25.78 -12.55
CA GLU A 26 4.36 26.21 -12.69
C GLU A 26 5.29 25.48 -11.72
N ALA A 27 4.77 25.04 -10.56
CA ALA A 27 5.53 24.28 -9.57
C ALA A 27 5.73 22.79 -9.95
N ILE A 28 4.90 22.22 -10.85
CA ILE A 28 4.94 20.79 -11.20
C ILE A 28 6.31 20.36 -11.75
N PRO A 29 6.93 21.05 -12.73
CA PRO A 29 8.22 20.61 -13.27
C PRO A 29 9.31 20.54 -12.20
N TYR A 30 9.32 21.49 -11.25
CA TYR A 30 10.27 21.49 -10.13
C TYR A 30 10.02 20.35 -9.15
N CYS A 31 8.75 20.06 -8.85
CA CYS A 31 8.35 18.91 -8.03
C CYS A 31 8.74 17.59 -8.69
N LEU A 32 8.56 17.47 -10.01
CA LEU A 32 8.95 16.27 -10.76
C LEU A 32 10.46 16.11 -10.82
N LEU A 33 11.21 17.20 -11.00
CA LEU A 33 12.67 17.19 -10.96
C LEU A 33 13.17 16.67 -9.60
N SER A 34 12.71 17.26 -8.51
CA SER A 34 13.13 16.87 -7.16
C SER A 34 12.73 15.43 -6.84
N TYR A 35 11.52 15.00 -7.21
CA TYR A 35 11.07 13.63 -7.04
C TYR A 35 11.93 12.62 -7.82
N ARG A 36 12.35 12.97 -9.05
CA ARG A 36 13.19 12.10 -9.89
C ARG A 36 14.64 12.02 -9.42
N ALA A 37 15.16 13.08 -8.81
CA ALA A 37 16.53 13.17 -8.32
C ALA A 37 16.70 12.69 -6.87
N THR A 38 15.62 12.59 -6.08
CA THR A 38 15.70 12.19 -4.67
C THR A 38 15.62 10.67 -4.50
N VAL A 39 16.45 10.12 -3.62
CA VAL A 39 16.41 8.70 -3.24
C VAL A 39 15.11 8.39 -2.50
N GLN A 40 14.36 7.39 -2.96
CA GLN A 40 13.14 6.98 -2.28
C GLN A 40 13.45 6.02 -1.14
N ALA A 41 12.91 6.26 0.06
CA ALA A 41 13.12 5.38 1.21
C ALA A 41 12.63 3.93 0.98
N SER A 42 11.62 3.73 0.13
CA SER A 42 11.08 2.40 -0.21
C SER A 42 12.00 1.58 -1.11
N THR A 43 12.71 2.22 -2.03
CA THR A 43 13.56 1.53 -3.02
C THR A 43 15.04 1.71 -2.74
N GLY A 44 15.43 2.70 -1.95
CA GLY A 44 16.83 3.10 -1.74
C GLY A 44 17.52 3.60 -3.02
N GLN A 45 16.76 3.96 -4.06
CA GLN A 45 17.28 4.39 -5.36
C GLN A 45 16.52 5.64 -5.86
N THR A 46 17.16 6.45 -6.70
CA THR A 46 16.46 7.57 -7.38
C THR A 46 15.60 7.05 -8.54
N PRO A 47 14.40 7.60 -8.78
CA PRO A 47 13.57 7.15 -9.91
C PRO A 47 14.23 7.33 -11.27
N HIS A 48 15.02 8.39 -11.46
CA HIS A 48 15.72 8.62 -12.73
C HIS A 48 16.77 7.54 -13.01
N PHE A 49 17.56 7.17 -11.99
CA PHE A 49 18.57 6.12 -12.10
C PHE A 49 17.97 4.76 -12.43
N MET A 50 16.82 4.43 -11.83
CA MET A 50 16.11 3.18 -12.08
C MET A 50 15.60 3.02 -13.52
N VAL A 51 15.41 4.13 -14.25
CA VAL A 51 14.96 4.12 -15.65
C VAL A 51 16.14 4.20 -16.62
N THR A 52 17.11 5.07 -16.34
CA THR A 52 18.17 5.43 -17.31
C THR A 52 19.52 4.79 -17.00
N GLY A 53 19.72 4.28 -15.78
CA GLY A 53 21.00 3.77 -15.29
C GLY A 53 22.02 4.87 -14.99
N ARG A 54 21.60 6.14 -14.99
CA ARG A 54 22.42 7.32 -14.72
C ARG A 54 21.75 8.19 -13.67
N GLU A 55 22.55 8.81 -12.82
CA GLU A 55 22.01 9.82 -11.89
C GLU A 55 21.65 11.09 -12.64
N MET A 56 20.55 11.71 -12.21
CA MET A 56 20.08 12.96 -12.79
C MET A 56 21.03 14.07 -12.39
N ARG A 57 21.49 14.86 -13.36
CA ARG A 57 22.27 16.07 -13.08
C ARG A 57 21.31 17.19 -12.68
N ILE A 58 21.45 17.67 -11.46
CA ILE A 58 20.68 18.80 -10.92
C ILE A 58 21.57 20.02 -10.75
N PRO A 59 21.02 21.25 -10.71
CA PRO A 59 21.83 22.46 -10.51
C PRO A 59 22.73 22.41 -9.26
N ALA A 60 22.30 21.72 -8.20
CA ALA A 60 23.11 21.52 -6.98
C ALA A 60 24.42 20.74 -7.23
N ASP A 61 24.51 19.98 -8.32
CA ASP A 61 25.71 19.23 -8.70
C ASP A 61 26.76 20.12 -9.38
N MET A 62 26.49 21.42 -9.63
CA MET A 62 27.48 22.34 -10.19
C MET A 62 28.70 22.51 -9.28
N ASP A 63 28.46 22.56 -7.97
CA ASP A 63 29.54 22.69 -6.98
C ASP A 63 30.26 21.35 -6.72
N HIS A 64 29.59 20.24 -7.05
CA HIS A 64 30.08 18.87 -6.84
C HIS A 64 29.84 18.01 -8.08
N PRO A 65 30.60 18.24 -9.16
CA PRO A 65 30.36 17.56 -10.43
C PRO A 65 30.57 16.06 -10.29
N HIS A 66 29.61 15.30 -10.83
CA HIS A 66 29.75 13.84 -10.96
C HIS A 66 31.01 13.50 -11.76
N PRO A 67 31.74 12.43 -11.39
CA PRO A 67 32.90 11.99 -12.15
C PRO A 67 32.55 11.83 -13.63
N ALA A 68 33.48 12.23 -14.49
CA ALA A 68 33.32 12.11 -15.93
C ALA A 68 33.00 10.64 -16.29
N PRO A 69 32.14 10.38 -17.29
CA PRO A 69 31.91 9.03 -17.74
C PRO A 69 33.26 8.42 -18.14
N ASP A 70 33.53 7.22 -17.63
CA ASP A 70 34.69 6.43 -18.01
C ASP A 70 34.83 6.47 -19.53
N GLY A 71 36.04 6.71 -20.05
CA GLY A 71 36.35 6.78 -21.48
C GLY A 71 36.23 5.42 -22.20
N LEU A 72 35.19 4.67 -21.86
CA LEU A 72 34.87 3.33 -22.33
C LEU A 72 34.50 3.38 -23.81
N LEU A 73 34.82 2.29 -24.48
CA LEU A 73 34.25 1.98 -25.78
C LEU A 73 32.72 1.89 -25.66
N ALA A 74 32.01 2.23 -26.74
CA ALA A 74 30.55 2.24 -26.75
C ALA A 74 29.94 0.88 -26.37
N SER A 75 30.58 -0.23 -26.76
CA SER A 75 30.18 -1.60 -26.39
C SER A 75 30.22 -1.82 -24.88
N ASP A 76 31.32 -1.44 -24.25
CA ASP A 76 31.58 -1.67 -22.83
C ASP A 76 30.67 -0.79 -21.98
N TYR A 77 30.44 0.44 -22.44
CA TYR A 77 29.49 1.36 -21.84
C TYR A 77 28.06 0.78 -21.78
N VAL A 78 27.59 0.16 -22.87
CA VAL A 78 26.25 -0.44 -22.94
C VAL A 78 26.15 -1.62 -21.97
N ILE A 79 27.17 -2.49 -21.93
CA ILE A 79 27.22 -3.64 -21.02
C ILE A 79 27.18 -3.17 -19.56
N GLN A 80 28.07 -2.24 -19.18
CA GLN A 80 28.15 -1.71 -17.82
C GLN A 80 26.87 -0.98 -17.41
N SER A 81 26.22 -0.26 -18.33
CA SER A 81 24.94 0.41 -18.07
C SER A 81 23.82 -0.59 -17.81
N ARG A 82 23.77 -1.68 -18.58
CA ARG A 82 22.81 -2.77 -18.35
C ARG A 82 23.03 -3.43 -17.00
N GLU A 83 24.28 -3.71 -16.65
CA GLU A 83 24.62 -4.32 -15.35
C GLU A 83 24.24 -3.42 -14.17
N ARG A 84 24.53 -2.11 -14.26
CA ARG A 84 24.12 -1.13 -13.25
C ARG A 84 22.62 -1.13 -13.03
N LEU A 85 21.83 -1.13 -14.11
CA LEU A 85 20.37 -1.20 -14.04
C LEU A 85 19.88 -2.51 -13.41
N ILE A 86 20.44 -3.66 -13.80
CA ILE A 86 20.05 -4.94 -13.21
C ILE A 86 20.33 -4.95 -11.71
N ARG A 87 21.52 -4.48 -11.31
CA ARG A 87 21.92 -4.39 -9.90
C ARG A 87 21.01 -3.45 -9.12
N SER A 88 20.70 -2.26 -9.65
CA SER A 88 19.85 -1.28 -8.97
C SER A 88 18.44 -1.82 -8.73
N HIS A 89 17.85 -2.48 -9.72
CA HIS A 89 16.54 -3.12 -9.58
C HIS A 89 16.55 -4.30 -8.60
N GLN A 90 17.64 -5.07 -8.53
CA GLN A 90 17.77 -6.12 -7.51
C GLN A 90 17.84 -5.54 -6.10
N LEU A 91 18.63 -4.48 -5.89
CA LEU A 91 18.71 -3.79 -4.60
C LEU A 91 17.36 -3.18 -4.22
N ALA A 92 16.69 -2.50 -5.15
CA ALA A 92 15.38 -1.91 -4.94
C ALA A 92 14.33 -2.96 -4.53
N ARG A 93 14.32 -4.14 -5.17
CA ARG A 93 13.39 -5.23 -4.78
C ARG A 93 13.64 -5.72 -3.34
N ARG A 94 14.91 -5.87 -2.94
CA ARG A 94 15.25 -6.27 -1.57
C ARG A 94 14.78 -5.23 -0.55
N GLN A 95 15.04 -3.95 -0.83
CA GLN A 95 14.62 -2.86 0.04
C GLN A 95 13.09 -2.77 0.12
N LEU A 96 12.40 -2.89 -1.00
CA LEU A 96 10.93 -2.92 -1.05
C LEU A 96 10.37 -4.04 -0.18
N GLN A 97 10.91 -5.26 -0.27
CA GLN A 97 10.47 -6.39 0.54
C GLN A 97 10.66 -6.12 2.05
N ALA A 98 11.80 -5.55 2.44
CA ALA A 98 12.07 -5.21 3.83
C ALA A 98 11.13 -4.10 4.34
N GLU A 99 10.95 -3.03 3.56
CA GLU A 99 10.06 -1.93 3.92
C GLU A 99 8.58 -2.36 3.94
N HIS A 100 8.15 -3.21 3.01
CA HIS A 100 6.81 -3.81 3.04
C HIS A 100 6.58 -4.63 4.31
N ARG A 101 7.56 -5.44 4.73
CA ARG A 101 7.47 -6.20 5.98
C ARG A 101 7.36 -5.27 7.18
N ARG A 102 8.23 -4.26 7.26
CA ARG A 102 8.22 -3.26 8.34
C ARG A 102 6.89 -2.49 8.40
N GLN A 103 6.34 -2.11 7.25
CA GLN A 103 5.05 -1.44 7.16
C GLN A 103 3.91 -2.33 7.63
N LYS A 104 3.93 -3.60 7.22
CA LYS A 104 2.97 -4.60 7.68
C LYS A 104 3.02 -4.78 9.19
N GLU A 105 4.21 -5.00 9.76
CA GLU A 105 4.38 -5.12 11.21
C GLU A 105 3.88 -3.89 11.97
N TYR A 106 4.15 -2.69 11.45
CA TYR A 106 3.66 -1.46 12.06
C TYR A 106 2.14 -1.33 11.96
N TYR A 107 1.56 -1.74 10.84
CA TYR A 107 0.11 -1.75 10.63
C TYR A 107 -0.57 -2.75 11.59
N ASP A 108 -0.08 -3.98 11.62
CA ASP A 108 -0.62 -5.08 12.42
C ASP A 108 -0.59 -4.76 13.93
N LYS A 109 0.41 -3.99 14.40
CA LYS A 109 0.44 -3.48 15.79
C LYS A 109 -0.75 -2.62 16.18
N SER A 110 -1.36 -1.90 15.22
CA SER A 110 -2.50 -1.02 15.47
C SER A 110 -3.84 -1.70 15.24
N THR A 111 -3.85 -2.90 14.66
CA THR A 111 -5.07 -3.67 14.36
C THR A 111 -5.48 -4.47 15.59
N TYR A 112 -6.15 -3.82 16.53
CA TYR A 112 -6.74 -4.48 17.70
C TYR A 112 -8.19 -4.88 17.40
N GLY A 113 -8.49 -6.18 17.43
CA GLY A 113 -9.84 -6.72 17.33
C GLY A 113 -9.86 -8.24 17.34
N SER A 114 -10.90 -8.85 17.91
CA SER A 114 -11.19 -10.27 17.69
C SER A 114 -11.44 -10.47 16.20
N PRO A 115 -10.94 -11.56 15.58
CA PRO A 115 -11.39 -11.92 14.24
C PRO A 115 -12.92 -12.02 14.24
N LEU A 116 -13.54 -11.39 13.25
CA LEU A 116 -14.99 -11.48 13.04
C LEU A 116 -15.31 -12.89 12.53
N GLU A 117 -16.32 -13.50 13.12
CA GLU A 117 -16.84 -14.80 12.69
C GLU A 117 -18.14 -14.62 11.88
N PRO A 118 -18.46 -15.55 10.96
CA PRO A 118 -19.78 -15.60 10.35
C PRO A 118 -20.88 -15.63 11.43
N GLY A 119 -21.88 -14.77 11.28
CA GLY A 119 -22.97 -14.57 12.26
C GLY A 119 -22.74 -13.39 13.21
N ASP A 120 -21.54 -12.81 13.25
CA ASP A 120 -21.30 -11.63 14.09
C ASP A 120 -22.07 -10.40 13.58
N ARG A 121 -22.59 -9.61 14.52
CA ARG A 121 -23.24 -8.34 14.22
C ARG A 121 -22.22 -7.22 14.15
N VAL A 122 -22.27 -6.44 13.07
CA VAL A 122 -21.31 -5.38 12.78
C VAL A 122 -22.00 -4.10 12.30
N TRP A 123 -21.32 -2.99 12.57
CA TRP A 123 -21.67 -1.66 12.05
C TRP A 123 -20.71 -1.32 10.91
N LEU A 124 -21.24 -0.75 9.83
CA LEU A 124 -20.49 -0.35 8.65
C LEU A 124 -20.16 1.16 8.69
N ARG A 125 -18.89 1.52 8.54
CA ARG A 125 -18.46 2.90 8.40
C ARG A 125 -18.81 3.44 7.01
N SER A 126 -19.73 4.39 6.96
CA SER A 126 -19.98 5.22 5.80
C SER A 126 -19.29 6.57 6.00
N ASP A 127 -18.62 7.04 4.96
CA ASP A 127 -18.02 8.37 4.83
C ASP A 127 -18.97 9.35 4.13
N GLN A 128 -20.01 8.84 3.49
CA GLN A 128 -20.96 9.60 2.68
C GLN A 128 -22.19 9.97 3.51
N ALA A 129 -22.49 11.27 3.57
CA ALA A 129 -23.74 11.76 4.16
C ALA A 129 -24.96 11.19 3.44
N ASP A 130 -26.03 10.94 4.20
CA ASP A 130 -27.30 10.54 3.59
C ASP A 130 -27.84 11.68 2.72
N PRO A 131 -28.41 11.39 1.54
CA PRO A 131 -28.98 12.42 0.67
C PRO A 131 -29.97 13.29 1.44
N GLY A 132 -29.72 14.62 1.47
CA GLY A 132 -30.56 15.59 2.17
C GLY A 132 -30.15 15.93 3.60
N LEU A 133 -29.14 15.26 4.18
CA LEU A 133 -28.56 15.64 5.48
C LEU A 133 -27.28 16.47 5.31
N PRO A 134 -27.07 17.53 6.11
CA PRO A 134 -25.79 18.22 6.17
C PRO A 134 -24.69 17.26 6.64
N ALA A 135 -23.50 17.34 6.03
CA ALA A 135 -22.35 16.48 6.38
C ALA A 135 -21.97 16.51 7.87
N LYS A 136 -22.30 17.60 8.58
CA LYS A 136 -22.05 17.74 10.03
C LYS A 136 -22.94 16.85 10.91
N PHE A 137 -24.11 16.40 10.41
CA PHE A 137 -25.05 15.55 11.15
C PHE A 137 -25.11 14.11 10.62
N HIS A 138 -24.21 13.75 9.71
CA HIS A 138 -24.14 12.41 9.15
C HIS A 138 -23.71 11.38 10.22
N ARG A 139 -24.44 10.26 10.27
CA ARG A 139 -24.09 9.11 11.10
C ARG A 139 -23.06 8.26 10.39
N ALA A 140 -21.80 8.36 10.82
CA ALA A 140 -20.68 7.63 10.23
C ALA A 140 -20.81 6.09 10.30
N TRP A 141 -21.62 5.56 11.22
CA TRP A 141 -21.84 4.12 11.36
C TRP A 141 -23.28 3.77 10.97
N ARG A 142 -23.42 3.00 9.88
CA ARG A 142 -24.69 2.43 9.41
C ARG A 142 -24.82 1.00 9.90
N GLY A 143 -26.04 0.55 10.16
CA GLY A 143 -26.28 -0.81 10.64
C GLY A 143 -27.52 -0.95 11.52
N PRO A 144 -27.81 -2.15 12.00
CA PRO A 144 -26.88 -3.29 12.11
C PRO A 144 -26.79 -4.17 10.85
N TYR A 145 -25.62 -4.76 10.62
CA TYR A 145 -25.33 -5.76 9.59
C TYR A 145 -24.89 -7.08 10.25
N GLU A 146 -24.95 -8.17 9.50
CA GLU A 146 -24.46 -9.49 9.90
C GLU A 146 -23.35 -9.94 8.94
N VAL A 147 -22.29 -10.54 9.48
CA VAL A 147 -21.22 -11.15 8.68
C VAL A 147 -21.74 -12.47 8.11
N CYS A 148 -21.79 -12.59 6.78
CA CYS A 148 -22.18 -13.83 6.12
C CYS A 148 -21.00 -14.79 5.97
N GLU A 149 -19.86 -14.26 5.52
CA GLU A 149 -18.68 -15.06 5.20
C GLU A 149 -17.41 -14.21 5.32
N VAL A 150 -16.34 -14.81 5.84
CA VAL A 150 -15.01 -14.19 5.85
C VAL A 150 -14.23 -14.68 4.64
N LEU A 151 -13.98 -13.78 3.68
CA LEU A 151 -13.37 -14.12 2.39
C LEU A 151 -11.83 -14.11 2.47
N SER A 152 -11.26 -13.24 3.29
CA SER A 152 -9.82 -13.09 3.48
C SER A 152 -9.52 -12.48 4.84
N ALA A 153 -8.24 -12.41 5.20
CA ALA A 153 -7.75 -11.78 6.44
C ALA A 153 -8.11 -10.29 6.57
N SER A 154 -8.56 -9.64 5.49
CA SER A 154 -8.89 -8.21 5.45
C SER A 154 -10.29 -7.89 4.91
N THR A 155 -11.03 -8.88 4.41
CA THR A 155 -12.32 -8.65 3.74
C THR A 155 -13.34 -9.70 4.11
N CYS A 156 -14.57 -9.27 4.37
CA CYS A 156 -15.72 -10.16 4.60
C CYS A 156 -16.95 -9.69 3.81
N SER A 157 -17.90 -10.59 3.63
CA SER A 157 -19.20 -10.31 3.04
C SER A 157 -20.21 -10.04 4.16
N ILE A 158 -20.92 -8.93 4.07
CA ILE A 158 -21.94 -8.52 5.06
C ILE A 158 -23.30 -8.38 4.41
N ARG A 159 -24.35 -8.57 5.21
CA ARG A 159 -25.76 -8.40 4.79
C ARG A 159 -26.49 -7.49 5.77
N SER A 160 -27.37 -6.65 5.23
CA SER A 160 -28.23 -5.77 6.04
C SER A 160 -29.25 -6.59 6.83
N LEU A 161 -29.33 -6.37 8.15
CA LEU A 161 -30.40 -6.97 8.96
C LEU A 161 -31.73 -6.23 8.80
N ARG A 162 -31.72 -4.99 8.29
CA ARG A 162 -32.93 -4.19 8.06
C ARG A 162 -33.64 -4.61 6.78
N ASP A 163 -32.87 -5.00 5.77
CA ASP A 163 -33.36 -5.41 4.45
C ASP A 163 -32.80 -6.79 4.08
N PRO A 164 -33.42 -7.88 4.55
CA PRO A 164 -32.92 -9.24 4.31
C PRO A 164 -32.86 -9.64 2.83
N ASN A 165 -33.62 -8.94 1.96
CA ASN A 165 -33.61 -9.14 0.51
C ASN A 165 -32.43 -8.46 -0.19
N GLN A 166 -31.68 -7.60 0.51
CA GLN A 166 -30.48 -6.99 -0.05
C GLN A 166 -29.39 -8.05 -0.21
N ARG A 167 -28.77 -8.08 -1.40
CA ARG A 167 -27.66 -9.00 -1.66
C ARG A 167 -26.48 -8.68 -0.74
N PRO A 168 -25.80 -9.70 -0.19
CA PRO A 168 -24.56 -9.48 0.54
C PRO A 168 -23.52 -8.76 -0.32
N PHE A 169 -22.68 -7.94 0.31
CA PHE A 169 -21.61 -7.22 -0.37
C PHE A 169 -20.31 -7.26 0.43
N THR A 170 -19.20 -7.21 -0.29
CA THR A 170 -17.85 -7.33 0.29
C THR A 170 -17.35 -6.00 0.84
N VAL A 171 -16.81 -6.04 2.06
CA VAL A 171 -16.29 -4.88 2.78
C VAL A 171 -14.97 -5.22 3.45
N HIS A 172 -14.08 -4.23 3.57
CA HIS A 172 -12.84 -4.32 4.33
C HIS A 172 -13.09 -4.26 5.85
N LEU A 173 -12.40 -5.09 6.63
CA LEU A 173 -12.58 -5.21 8.09
C LEU A 173 -12.42 -3.87 8.83
N ASP A 174 -11.49 -3.00 8.42
CA ASP A 174 -11.32 -1.66 9.04
C ASP A 174 -12.54 -0.73 8.92
N ARG A 175 -13.47 -1.02 7.99
CA ARG A 175 -14.73 -0.29 7.86
C ARG A 175 -15.80 -0.89 8.75
N LEU A 176 -15.53 -1.95 9.49
CA LEU A 176 -16.49 -2.62 10.35
C LEU A 176 -16.16 -2.36 11.81
N LYS A 177 -17.21 -2.29 12.62
CA LYS A 177 -17.10 -2.24 14.07
C LYS A 177 -18.01 -3.31 14.67
N PRO A 178 -17.50 -4.20 15.53
CA PRO A 178 -18.33 -5.22 16.17
C PRO A 178 -19.38 -4.57 17.07
N ASP A 179 -20.59 -5.14 17.06
CA ASP A 179 -21.69 -4.68 17.89
C ASP A 179 -21.59 -5.26 19.31
N THR A 180 -21.11 -4.47 20.25
CA THR A 180 -20.96 -4.90 21.67
C THR A 180 -22.31 -5.00 22.39
N THR A 181 -23.43 -4.59 21.78
CA THR A 181 -24.74 -4.61 22.46
C THR A 181 -25.35 -6.01 22.60
N ALA A 182 -24.82 -7.01 21.90
CA ALA A 182 -25.31 -8.40 21.93
C ALA A 182 -24.69 -9.28 23.03
N SER A 183 -23.62 -8.85 23.72
CA SER A 183 -22.90 -9.67 24.71
C SER A 183 -23.57 -9.76 26.09
N PHE A 184 -24.77 -9.21 26.27
CA PHE A 184 -25.53 -9.31 27.54
C PHE A 184 -26.51 -10.49 27.61
N SER A 185 -26.64 -11.33 26.57
CA SER A 185 -27.50 -12.52 26.62
C SER A 185 -26.79 -13.78 26.12
N GLY A 186 -26.07 -14.47 27.00
CA GLY A 186 -25.64 -15.85 26.76
C GLY A 186 -24.24 -16.19 27.31
N ASN A 187 -24.20 -17.14 28.24
CA ASN A 187 -23.03 -17.67 28.96
C ASN A 187 -21.75 -17.83 28.10
N PRO A 188 -20.56 -17.38 28.57
CA PRO A 188 -19.31 -17.65 27.88
C PRO A 188 -18.81 -19.06 28.24
N GLY A 189 -18.94 -20.01 27.31
CA GLY A 189 -18.16 -21.25 27.34
C GLY A 189 -16.72 -20.98 26.89
N PRO A 190 -15.70 -21.70 27.42
CA PRO A 190 -14.31 -21.45 27.07
C PRO A 190 -14.05 -21.87 25.61
N ARG A 191 -13.69 -20.89 24.77
CA ARG A 191 -13.30 -21.13 23.38
C ARG A 191 -11.83 -21.57 23.34
N ASN A 192 -11.60 -22.87 23.13
CA ASN A 192 -10.27 -23.43 22.85
C ASN A 192 -9.76 -22.90 21.50
N VAL A 193 -8.57 -22.30 21.49
CA VAL A 193 -7.88 -21.85 20.29
C VAL A 193 -6.67 -22.75 20.07
N ALA A 194 -6.78 -23.64 19.08
CA ALA A 194 -5.62 -24.22 18.41
C ALA A 194 -5.74 -23.82 16.93
N VAL A 195 -4.98 -22.79 16.52
CA VAL A 195 -4.80 -22.48 15.10
C VAL A 195 -3.47 -23.10 14.69
N GLN A 196 -3.55 -24.27 14.04
CA GLN A 196 -2.43 -24.85 13.31
C GLN A 196 -2.22 -24.01 12.04
N LEU A 197 -1.18 -23.18 12.04
CA LEU A 197 -0.73 -22.43 10.87
C LEU A 197 0.15 -23.35 10.01
N GLU A 198 -0.42 -23.96 8.97
CA GLU A 198 0.39 -24.47 7.85
C GLU A 198 0.55 -23.37 6.81
N ILE A 199 1.79 -22.97 6.57
CA ILE A 199 2.19 -21.97 5.57
C ILE A 199 2.50 -22.74 4.27
N PRO A 200 1.77 -22.55 3.16
CA PRO A 200 2.14 -23.17 1.89
C PRO A 200 3.40 -22.51 1.32
N ALA A 201 4.34 -23.32 0.84
CA ALA A 201 5.53 -22.87 0.16
C ALA A 201 5.20 -22.47 -1.29
N GLU A 202 5.15 -21.17 -1.57
CA GLU A 202 5.14 -20.64 -2.93
C GLU A 202 6.57 -20.71 -3.51
N GLY A 203 6.81 -21.70 -4.38
CA GLY A 203 8.09 -21.87 -5.06
C GLY A 203 8.00 -22.69 -6.35
N GLY A 204 7.95 -21.99 -7.49
CA GLY A 204 8.60 -22.45 -8.73
C GLY A 204 7.70 -22.95 -9.85
N SER A 205 7.52 -22.14 -10.90
CA SER A 205 7.20 -22.65 -12.25
C SER A 205 8.42 -22.51 -13.17
N GLY A 206 9.26 -23.55 -13.16
CA GLY A 206 10.26 -23.78 -14.19
C GLY A 206 9.61 -24.48 -15.40
N ARG A 207 9.56 -23.80 -16.55
CA ARG A 207 9.24 -24.40 -17.85
C ARG A 207 10.29 -25.45 -18.18
N ALA A 208 9.89 -26.72 -18.29
CA ALA A 208 10.67 -27.78 -18.93
C ALA A 208 9.94 -28.26 -20.19
N LEU A 209 10.71 -28.35 -21.27
CA LEU A 209 10.34 -28.77 -22.61
C LEU A 209 9.97 -30.26 -22.63
N GLY A 210 8.88 -30.61 -23.30
CA GLY A 210 8.49 -32.00 -23.57
C GLY A 210 9.13 -32.52 -24.85
N THR A 211 9.91 -33.58 -24.73
CA THR A 211 10.42 -34.43 -25.82
C THR A 211 9.33 -35.42 -26.21
N VAL A 212 9.08 -35.60 -27.52
CA VAL A 212 8.16 -36.61 -28.08
C VAL A 212 8.93 -37.92 -28.31
N PRO A 213 8.37 -39.10 -27.95
CA PRO A 213 8.94 -40.36 -28.38
C PRO A 213 8.24 -40.91 -29.64
N SER A 214 9.10 -41.47 -30.51
CA SER A 214 8.96 -42.40 -31.64
C SER A 214 7.62 -42.56 -32.37
#